data_AF-A0A968QEI7-F1
#
_entry.id   AF-A0A968QEI7-F1
#
_cell.length_a   1.000
_cell.length_b   1.000
_cell.length_c   1.000
_cell.angle_alpha   90.00
_cell.angle_beta   90.00
_cell.angle_gamma   90.00
#
_symmetry.space_group_name_H-M   'P 1'
#
loop_
_entity.id
_entity.type
_entity.pdbx_description
1 polymer ?
#
loop_
_entity_poly.entity_id
_entity_poly.type
_entity_poly.pdbx_seq_one_letter_code
_entity_poly.pdbx_strand_id
1 'polypeptide(L)' 'MSNLFNHDQQLNSDLSSIQEPIANAPTAVKQIIEQVLKLEKDKLYLKTPRNINEDILNIIKHVVQ' A
#
# COMPACT_ATOMS: atom_id res chain seq x y z
N MET A 1 -30.69 15.96 -17.97
CA MET A 1 -30.28 14.64 -17.43
C MET A 1 -28.84 14.24 -17.79
N SER A 2 -28.04 15.11 -18.41
CA SER A 2 -26.64 14.84 -18.80
C SER A 2 -25.61 15.11 -17.69
N ASN A 3 -25.94 15.92 -16.68
CA ASN A 3 -24.97 16.37 -15.67
C ASN A 3 -24.71 15.37 -14.52
N LEU A 4 -25.49 14.28 -14.44
CA LEU A 4 -25.31 13.26 -13.39
C LEU A 4 -24.18 12.27 -13.76
N PHE A 5 -24.03 11.95 -15.04
CA PHE A 5 -23.01 11.02 -15.54
C PHE A 5 -21.57 11.56 -15.50
N ASN A 6 -21.39 12.88 -15.48
CA ASN A 6 -20.05 13.49 -15.46
C ASN A 6 -19.40 13.46 -14.06
N HIS A 7 -20.19 13.46 -12.99
CA HIS A 7 -19.63 13.44 -11.62
C HIS A 7 -19.02 12.06 -11.28
N ASP A 8 -19.67 10.98 -11.71
CA ASP A 8 -19.20 9.61 -11.46
C ASP A 8 -17.89 9.29 -12.21
N GLN A 9 -17.70 9.87 -13.41
CA GLN A 9 -16.46 9.71 -14.18
C GLN A 9 -15.26 10.41 -13.51
N GLN A 10 -15.49 11.58 -12.91
CA GLN A 10 -14.45 12.34 -12.23
C GLN A 10 -14.00 11.69 -10.90
N LEU A 11 -14.95 11.09 -10.16
CA LEU A 11 -14.63 10.31 -8.95
C LEU A 11 -13.84 9.03 -9.26
N ASN A 12 -14.18 8.34 -10.35
CA ASN A 12 -13.44 7.14 -10.79
C ASN A 12 -11.99 7.44 -11.21
N SER A 13 -11.73 8.60 -11.82
CA SER A 13 -10.37 9.00 -12.18
C SER A 13 -9.50 9.36 -10.98
N ASP A 14 -10.11 9.74 -9.85
CA ASP A 14 -9.39 10.17 -8.66
C ASP A 14 -8.95 8.97 -7.81
N LEU A 15 -9.80 7.94 -7.72
CA LEU A 15 -9.51 6.71 -6.95
C LEU A 15 -8.41 5.84 -7.57
N SER A 16 -8.25 5.86 -8.90
CA SER A 16 -7.19 5.12 -9.57
C SER A 16 -5.80 5.65 -9.19
N SER A 17 -5.66 6.97 -9.04
CA SER A 17 -4.41 7.62 -8.62
C SER A 17 -3.99 7.24 -7.19
N ILE A 18 -4.96 7.01 -6.29
CA ILE A 18 -4.70 6.58 -4.91
C ILE A 18 -4.16 5.14 -4.88
N GLN A 19 -4.50 4.35 -5.89
CA GLN A 19 -4.03 2.97 -6.04
C GLN A 19 -2.69 2.85 -6.80
N GLU A 20 -2.07 3.94 -7.25
CA GLU A 20 -0.90 3.90 -8.16
C GLU A 20 0.40 3.26 -7.62
N PRO A 21 0.63 3.01 -6.32
CA PRO A 21 1.71 2.09 -5.95
C PRO A 21 1.24 0.62 -5.84
N ILE A 22 -0.06 0.33 -5.87
CA ILE A 22 -0.60 -1.04 -5.78
C ILE A 22 -0.91 -1.60 -7.18
N ALA A 23 -1.49 -0.77 -8.04
CA ALA A 23 -1.89 -1.15 -9.39
C ALA A 23 -0.67 -1.40 -10.29
N ASN A 24 0.27 -0.45 -10.33
CA ASN A 24 1.32 -0.43 -11.35
C ASN A 24 2.74 -0.62 -10.82
N ALA A 25 2.93 -0.72 -9.51
CA ALA A 25 4.28 -0.87 -8.99
C ALA A 25 4.92 -2.21 -9.41
N PRO A 26 6.26 -2.27 -9.50
CA PRO A 26 6.98 -3.51 -9.74
C PRO A 26 6.59 -4.60 -8.74
N THR A 27 6.65 -5.87 -9.15
CA THR A 27 6.30 -7.02 -8.30
C THR A 27 7.00 -6.96 -6.93
N ALA A 28 8.28 -6.60 -6.90
CA ALA A 28 9.04 -6.41 -5.67
C ALA A 28 8.42 -5.36 -4.73
N VAL A 29 7.96 -4.23 -5.27
CA VAL A 29 7.32 -3.18 -4.47
C VAL A 29 5.98 -3.66 -3.92
N LYS A 30 5.18 -4.37 -4.71
CA LYS A 30 3.93 -4.97 -4.24
C LYS A 30 4.16 -5.95 -3.08
N GLN A 31 5.18 -6.81 -3.21
CA GLN A 31 5.56 -7.76 -2.16
C GLN A 31 6.06 -7.08 -0.88
N ILE A 32 6.76 -5.95 -0.99
CA ILE A 32 7.16 -5.14 0.17
C ILE A 32 5.92 -4.57 0.86
N ILE A 33 4.98 -3.97 0.09
CA ILE A 33 3.74 -3.40 0.63
C ILE A 33 2.93 -4.48 1.38
N GLU A 34 2.72 -5.65 0.78
CA GLU A 34 1.97 -6.75 1.40
C GLU A 34 2.60 -7.22 2.73
N GLN A 35 3.93 -7.34 2.77
CA GLN A 35 4.64 -7.76 3.98
C GLN A 35 4.64 -6.69 5.06
N VAL A 36 4.71 -5.41 4.69
CA VAL A 36 4.59 -4.29 5.64
C VAL A 36 3.17 -4.24 6.22
N LEU A 37 2.12 -4.42 5.41
CA LEU A 37 0.73 -4.48 5.91
C LEU A 37 0.52 -5.67 6.85
N LYS A 38 1.18 -6.81 6.58
CA LYS A 38 1.17 -7.95 7.50
C LYS A 38 1.85 -7.61 8.83
N LEU A 39 3.04 -7.02 8.79
CA LEU A 39 3.78 -6.55 9.96
C LEU A 39 2.94 -5.55 10.77
N GLU A 40 2.25 -4.65 10.08
CA GLU A 40 1.31 -3.70 10.66
C GLU A 40 0.25 -4.45 11.48
N LYS A 41 -0.49 -5.37 10.86
CA LYS A 41 -1.50 -6.16 11.56
C LYS A 41 -0.94 -6.93 12.76
N ASP A 42 0.28 -7.43 12.65
CA ASP A 42 0.94 -8.24 13.67
C ASP A 42 1.53 -7.42 14.83
N LYS A 43 1.74 -6.10 14.67
CA LYS A 43 2.41 -5.25 15.67
C LYS A 43 1.70 -3.96 16.03
N LEU A 44 0.78 -3.43 15.21
CA LEU A 44 0.15 -2.11 15.47
C LEU A 44 -0.82 -2.10 16.65
N TYR A 45 -1.30 -3.28 17.09
CA TYR A 45 -2.05 -3.38 18.35
C TYR A 45 -1.17 -3.15 19.59
N LEU A 46 0.16 -3.21 19.43
CA LEU A 46 1.08 -2.92 20.52
C LEU A 46 1.14 -1.41 20.74
N LYS A 47 0.97 -0.99 21.99
CA LYS A 47 1.08 0.42 22.40
C LYS A 47 2.43 1.04 22.03
N THR A 48 3.48 0.23 21.91
CA THR A 48 4.81 0.65 21.49
C THR A 48 5.49 -0.51 20.76
N PRO A 49 5.31 -0.64 19.44
CA PRO A 49 5.93 -1.71 18.68
C PRO A 49 7.46 -1.51 18.64
N ARG A 50 8.21 -2.57 18.92
CA ARG A 50 9.68 -2.56 18.91
C ARG A 50 10.21 -3.00 17.55
N ASN A 51 11.37 -2.46 17.19
CA ASN A 51 12.19 -2.88 16.04
C ASN A 51 11.54 -2.75 14.65
N ILE A 52 10.49 -1.94 14.51
CA ILE A 52 9.78 -1.73 13.22
C ILE A 52 10.74 -1.39 12.07
N ASN A 53 11.74 -0.55 12.32
CA ASN A 53 12.72 -0.19 11.30
C ASN A 53 13.58 -1.38 10.85
N GLU A 54 13.97 -2.27 11.77
CA GLU A 54 14.73 -3.48 11.43
C GLU A 54 13.86 -4.47 10.67
N ASP A 55 12.60 -4.64 11.06
CA ASP A 55 11.65 -5.50 10.37
C ASP A 55 11.41 -5.04 8.93
N ILE A 56 11.17 -3.74 8.71
CA ILE A 56 11.00 -3.17 7.38
C ILE A 56 12.26 -3.34 6.55
N LEU A 57 13.44 -3.08 7.13
CA LEU A 57 14.71 -3.26 6.42
C LEU A 57 14.92 -4.73 6.01
N ASN A 58 14.57 -5.68 6.86
CA ASN A 58 14.66 -7.11 6.55
C ASN A 58 13.68 -7.51 5.44
N ILE A 59 12.45 -6.98 5.44
CA ILE A 59 11.47 -7.17 4.35
C ILE A 59 12.06 -6.69 3.02
N ILE A 60 12.60 -5.47 2.98
CA ILE A 60 13.18 -4.91 1.76
C ILE A 60 14.35 -5.76 1.26
N LYS A 61 15.28 -6.13 2.15
CA LYS A 61 16.41 -6.99 1.79
C LYS A 61 15.96 -8.34 1.25
N HIS A 62 14.96 -8.96 1.88
CA HIS A 62 14.46 -10.26 1.46
C HIS A 62 13.83 -10.24 0.06
N VAL A 63 13.18 -9.14 -0.33
CA VAL A 63 12.50 -9.03 -1.63
C VAL A 63 13.43 -8.58 -2.76
N VAL A 64 14.46 -7.79 -2.44
CA VAL A 64 15.35 -7.19 -3.44
C VAL A 64 16.61 -8.03 -3.71
N GLN A 65 17.02 -8.89 -2.78
CA GLN A 65 18.17 -9.80 -2.93
C GLN A 65 17.85 -11.01 -3.81
#